data_AF-A0A8J1YS80-F1
#
_entry.id   AF-A0A8J1YS80-F1
#
_cell.length_a   1.000
_cell.length_b   1.000
_cell.length_c   1.000
_cell.angle_alpha   90.00
_cell.angle_beta   90.00
_cell.angle_gamma   90.00
#
_symmetry.space_group_name_H-M   'P 1'
#
loop_
_entity.id
_entity.type
_entity.pdbx_description
1 polymer ?
#
loop_
_entity_poly.entity_id
_entity_poly.type
_entity_poly.pdbx_seq_one_letter_code
_entity_poly.pdbx_strand_id
1 'polypeptide(L)'
;MSLEEANMILNVKKEESMEVIQRHYDEIFSANGPPPEPPRPPATSGVKKPSPKPIYSHYMQSKVYRALERIKAERLDLGEGGGMTTPTSAAEGSAPVTGAAPGSQ
;
A
#
# COMPACT_ATOMS: atom_id res chain seq x y z
N MET A 1 -3.19 6.20 -5.07
CA MET A 1 -2.48 5.63 -6.24
C MET A 1 -3.45 5.52 -7.40
N SER A 2 -2.95 5.61 -8.62
CA SER A 2 -3.77 5.36 -9.81
C SER A 2 -4.03 3.85 -9.97
N LEU A 3 -5.07 3.50 -10.75
CA LEU A 3 -5.36 2.12 -11.08
C LEU A 3 -4.22 1.47 -11.88
N GLU A 4 -3.61 2.23 -12.78
CA GLU A 4 -2.46 1.77 -13.57
C GLU A 4 -1.25 1.47 -12.68
N GLU A 5 -0.95 2.34 -11.70
CA GLU A 5 0.11 2.09 -10.71
C GLU A 5 -0.20 0.82 -9.90
N ALA A 6 -1.46 0.59 -9.51
CA ALA A 6 -1.85 -0.62 -8.77
C ALA A 6 -1.63 -1.90 -9.58
N ASN A 7 -2.01 -1.89 -10.86
CA ASN A 7 -1.79 -3.02 -11.78
C ASN A 7 -0.29 -3.29 -11.98
N MET A 8 0.52 -2.23 -12.11
CA MET A 8 1.97 -2.34 -12.27
C MET A 8 2.66 -2.88 -11.01
N ILE A 9 2.24 -2.43 -9.82
CA ILE A 9 2.79 -2.91 -8.53
C ILE A 9 2.53 -4.41 -8.33
N LEU A 10 1.35 -4.89 -8.73
CA LEU A 10 0.96 -6.30 -8.60
C LEU A 10 1.35 -7.14 -9.83
N ASN A 11 1.97 -6.53 -10.85
CA ASN A 11 2.33 -7.16 -12.13
C ASN A 11 1.15 -7.90 -12.79
N VAL A 12 -0.04 -7.30 -12.73
CA VAL A 12 -1.28 -7.83 -13.30
C VAL A 12 -1.79 -6.95 -14.44
N LYS A 13 -2.56 -7.53 -15.36
CA LYS A 13 -3.28 -6.79 -16.39
C LYS A 13 -4.64 -6.32 -15.85
N LYS A 14 -5.22 -5.29 -16.47
CA LYS A 14 -6.52 -4.72 -16.07
C LYS A 14 -7.67 -5.75 -16.07
N GLU A 15 -7.56 -6.78 -16.91
CA GLU A 15 -8.61 -7.77 -17.17
C GLU A 15 -8.45 -9.06 -16.34
N GLU A 16 -7.41 -9.19 -15.51
CA GLU A 16 -7.12 -10.43 -14.75
C GLU A 16 -8.23 -10.76 -13.75
N SER A 17 -8.43 -12.04 -13.42
CA SER A 17 -9.42 -12.41 -12.40
C SER A 17 -8.98 -11.94 -11.00
N MET A 18 -9.95 -11.71 -10.10
CA MET A 18 -9.64 -11.34 -8.71
C MET A 18 -8.81 -12.39 -7.97
N GLU A 19 -8.91 -13.66 -8.38
CA GLU A 19 -8.14 -14.76 -7.82
C GLU A 19 -6.65 -14.64 -8.18
N VAL A 20 -6.34 -14.29 -9.45
CA VAL A 20 -4.97 -14.06 -9.92
C VAL A 20 -4.36 -12.84 -9.22
N ILE A 21 -5.13 -11.77 -9.07
CA ILE A 21 -4.70 -10.56 -8.35
C ILE A 21 -4.37 -10.88 -6.90
N GLN A 22 -5.21 -11.67 -6.21
CA GLN A 22 -4.97 -12.06 -4.82
C GLN A 22 -3.72 -12.95 -4.69
N ARG A 23 -3.52 -13.89 -5.62
CA ARG A 23 -2.31 -14.72 -5.64
C ARG A 23 -1.03 -13.89 -5.78
N HIS A 24 -0.99 -12.96 -6.74
CA HIS A 24 0.17 -12.09 -6.92
C HIS A 24 0.41 -11.18 -5.72
N TYR A 25 -0.67 -10.69 -5.09
CA TYR A 25 -0.57 -9.98 -3.83
C TYR A 25 0.12 -10.83 -2.75
N ASP A 26 -0.31 -12.07 -2.53
CA ASP A 26 0.26 -12.92 -1.48
C ASP A 26 1.74 -13.26 -1.75
N GLU A 27 2.10 -13.52 -3.00
CA GLU A 27 3.49 -13.77 -3.44
C GLU A 27 4.39 -12.56 -3.16
N ILE A 28 3.98 -11.36 -3.61
CA ILE A 28 4.78 -10.14 -3.46
C ILE A 28 4.81 -9.68 -2.00
N PHE A 29 3.68 -9.80 -1.28
CA PHE A 29 3.57 -9.39 0.12
C PHE A 29 4.43 -10.26 1.03
N SER A 30 4.46 -11.59 0.78
CA SER A 30 5.30 -12.53 1.53
C SER A 30 6.78 -12.34 1.22
N ALA A 31 7.14 -12.09 -0.05
CA ALA A 31 8.52 -11.84 -0.45
C ALA A 31 9.12 -10.56 0.18
N ASN A 32 8.28 -9.56 0.47
CA ASN A 32 8.68 -8.30 1.11
C ASN A 32 8.45 -8.29 2.63
N GLY A 33 7.88 -9.37 3.18
CA GLY A 33 7.62 -9.51 4.59
C GLY A 33 8.84 -9.93 5.39
N PRO A 34 8.77 -9.81 6.73
CA PRO A 34 9.79 -10.38 7.59
C PRO A 34 9.88 -11.89 7.29
N PRO A 35 11.10 -12.44 7.09
CA PRO A 35 11.25 -13.87 6.85
C PRO A 35 10.65 -14.66 8.00
N PRO A 36 10.08 -15.84 7.74
CA PRO A 36 9.77 -16.77 8.81
C PRO A 36 11.04 -17.00 9.63
N GLU A 37 10.91 -16.94 10.96
CA GLU A 37 12.05 -17.11 11.86
C GLU A 37 12.79 -18.40 11.47
N PRO A 38 14.09 -18.33 11.16
CA PRO A 38 14.81 -19.52 10.77
C PRO A 38 14.78 -20.51 11.93
N PRO A 39 14.50 -21.81 11.66
CA PRO A 39 14.59 -22.83 12.69
C PRO A 39 15.99 -22.77 13.31
N ARG A 40 16.01 -22.73 14.65
CA ARG A 40 17.23 -22.62 15.46
C ARG A 40 18.24 -23.65 14.93
N PRO A 41 19.40 -23.24 14.39
CA PRO A 41 20.31 -24.19 13.76
C PRO A 41 20.85 -25.15 14.82
N PRO A 42 21.01 -26.45 14.49
CA PRO A 42 21.81 -27.34 15.34
C PRO A 42 23.23 -26.79 15.42
N ALA A 43 23.81 -26.84 16.63
CA ALA A 43 25.14 -26.34 16.92
C ALA A 43 26.22 -27.17 16.22
N THR A 44 26.47 -26.93 14.93
CA THR A 44 27.63 -27.46 14.22
C THR A 44 28.23 -26.41 13.31
N SER A 45 29.46 -26.04 13.67
CA SER A 45 30.33 -25.02 13.09
C SER A 45 30.55 -25.21 11.59
N GLY A 46 30.33 -24.13 10.83
CA GLY A 46 30.77 -23.99 9.45
C GLY A 46 30.60 -22.54 9.03
N VAL A 47 31.70 -21.87 8.71
CA VAL A 47 31.74 -20.45 8.32
C VAL A 47 30.95 -20.26 7.03
N LYS A 48 29.65 -19.93 7.16
CA LYS A 48 28.80 -19.53 6.05
C LYS A 48 28.89 -18.02 5.89
N LYS A 49 29.31 -17.58 4.69
CA LYS A 49 29.32 -16.16 4.29
C LYS A 49 27.96 -15.54 4.66
N PRO A 50 27.91 -14.33 5.24
CA PRO A 50 26.64 -13.69 5.56
C PRO A 50 25.89 -13.44 4.24
N SER A 51 24.82 -14.19 4.02
CA SER A 51 23.83 -13.85 3.00
C SER A 51 23.27 -12.46 3.34
N PRO A 52 23.10 -11.56 2.37
CA PRO A 52 22.54 -10.24 2.62
C PRO A 52 21.24 -10.39 3.40
N LYS A 53 21.13 -9.67 4.52
CA LYS A 53 19.91 -9.70 5.33
C LYS A 53 18.75 -9.32 4.41
N PRO A 54 17.66 -10.10 4.37
CA PRO A 54 16.49 -9.74 3.59
C PRO A 54 16.02 -8.36 4.06
N ILE A 55 16.10 -7.40 3.14
CA ILE A 55 15.69 -6.01 3.39
C ILE A 55 14.16 -6.01 3.26
N TYR A 56 13.48 -6.20 4.38
CA TYR A 56 12.03 -6.01 4.43
C TYR A 56 11.75 -4.51 4.40
N SER A 57 10.76 -4.10 3.61
CA SER A 57 10.34 -2.71 3.54
C SER A 57 8.86 -2.63 3.79
N HIS A 58 8.51 -2.08 4.97
CA HIS A 58 7.13 -1.81 5.31
C HIS A 58 6.46 -0.88 4.29
N TYR A 59 7.23 0.03 3.67
CA TYR A 59 6.74 0.88 2.60
C TYR A 59 6.32 0.07 1.36
N MET A 60 7.10 -0.95 0.97
CA MET A 60 6.73 -1.85 -0.13
C MET A 60 5.47 -2.65 0.21
N GLN A 61 5.38 -3.21 1.42
CA GLN A 61 4.16 -3.91 1.87
C GLN A 61 2.92 -3.00 1.87
N SER A 62 3.07 -1.76 2.35
CA SER A 62 1.99 -0.76 2.34
C SER A 62 1.54 -0.40 0.92
N LYS A 63 2.49 -0.33 -0.03
CA LYS A 63 2.21 -0.10 -1.45
C LYS A 63 1.44 -1.26 -2.09
N VAL A 64 1.87 -2.48 -1.83
CA VAL A 64 1.23 -3.71 -2.32
C VAL A 64 -0.19 -3.84 -1.76
N TYR A 65 -0.38 -3.56 -0.46
CA TYR A 65 -1.70 -3.55 0.17
C TYR A 65 -2.64 -2.52 -0.45
N ARG A 66 -2.19 -1.26 -0.59
CA ARG A 66 -3.01 -0.21 -1.21
C ARG A 66 -3.31 -0.47 -2.69
N ALA A 67 -2.46 -1.22 -3.40
CA ALA A 67 -2.70 -1.64 -4.77
C ALA A 67 -3.87 -2.62 -4.86
N LEU A 68 -3.89 -3.63 -3.98
CA LEU A 68 -5.01 -4.56 -3.86
C LEU A 68 -6.32 -3.81 -3.57
N GLU A 69 -6.32 -2.89 -2.61
CA GLU A 69 -7.50 -2.08 -2.28
C GLU A 69 -7.99 -1.26 -3.47
N ARG A 70 -7.09 -0.65 -4.25
CA ARG A 70 -7.48 0.19 -5.39
C ARG A 70 -8.14 -0.61 -6.51
N ILE A 71 -7.66 -1.83 -6.77
CA ILE A 71 -8.25 -2.74 -7.78
C ILE A 71 -9.58 -3.29 -7.28
N LYS A 72 -9.67 -3.68 -6.00
CA LYS A 72 -10.94 -4.11 -5.38
C LYS A 72 -12.00 -3.02 -5.43
N ALA A 73 -11.62 -1.78 -5.09
CA ALA A 73 -12.52 -0.63 -5.13
C ALA A 73 -13.03 -0.33 -6.55
N GLU A 74 -12.19 -0.47 -7.58
CA GLU A 74 -12.63 -0.28 -8.97
C GLU A 74 -13.61 -1.37 -9.41
N ARG A 75 -13.33 -2.64 -9.10
CA ARG A 75 -14.24 -3.75 -9.45
C ARG A 75 -15.58 -3.68 -8.75
N LEU A 76 -15.60 -3.14 -7.52
CA LEU A 76 -16.82 -2.84 -6.79
C LEU A 76 -17.58 -1.66 -7.43
N ASP A 77 -16.89 -0.57 -7.80
CA ASP A 77 -17.48 0.61 -8.45
C ASP A 77 -18.02 0.31 -9.87
N LEU A 78 -17.37 -0.61 -10.60
CA LEU A 78 -17.89 -1.13 -11.88
C LEU A 78 -19.06 -2.11 -11.71
N GLY A 79 -19.18 -2.76 -10.54
CA GLY A 79 -20.23 -3.72 -10.22
C GLY A 79 -21.49 -3.09 -9.59
N GLU A 80 -21.34 -2.00 -8.86
CA GLU A 80 -22.43 -1.21 -8.28
C GLU A 80 -22.17 0.29 -8.44
N GLY A 81 -22.79 0.89 -9.46
CA GLY A 81 -23.12 2.32 -9.51
C GLY A 81 -21.95 3.30 -9.39
N GLY A 82 -21.38 3.68 -10.55
CA GLY A 82 -20.34 4.68 -10.68
C GLY A 82 -20.51 5.90 -9.78
N GLY A 83 -19.52 6.14 -8.93
CA GLY A 83 -19.48 7.25 -7.98
C GLY A 83 -18.13 7.96 -8.03
N MET A 84 -17.99 8.87 -8.98
CA MET A 84 -17.02 9.96 -9.02
C MET A 84 -16.55 10.43 -7.62
N THR A 85 -15.35 10.05 -7.20
CA THR A 85 -14.59 10.83 -6.21
C THR A 85 -13.23 11.20 -6.80
N THR A 86 -13.24 12.27 -7.58
CA THR A 86 -12.08 13.15 -7.70
C THR A 86 -11.61 13.55 -6.30
N PRO A 87 -10.30 13.52 -5.98
CA PRO A 87 -9.84 14.25 -4.81
C PRO A 87 -9.98 15.74 -5.16
N THR A 88 -11.06 16.37 -4.70
CA THR A 88 -11.13 17.83 -4.62
C THR A 88 -10.08 18.27 -3.61
N SER A 89 -8.88 18.53 -4.11
CA SER A 89 -7.85 19.30 -3.43
C SER A 89 -8.27 20.76 -3.50
N ALA A 90 -9.28 21.11 -2.71
CA ALA A 90 -9.65 22.49 -2.41
C ALA A 90 -9.34 22.75 -0.93
N ALA A 91 -8.04 22.84 -0.62
CA ALA A 91 -7.55 23.59 0.52
C ALA A 91 -7.05 24.93 -0.01
N GLU A 92 -7.97 25.71 -0.59
CA GLU A 92 -7.80 27.13 -0.83
C GLU A 92 -8.47 27.89 0.32
N GLY A 93 -7.87 29.02 0.68
CA GLY A 93 -7.92 29.61 1.99
C GLY A 93 -9.29 30.01 2.51
N SER A 94 -9.44 29.90 3.83
CA SER A 94 -10.31 30.78 4.62
C SER A 94 -9.81 30.76 6.06
N ALA A 95 -8.83 31.62 6.34
CA ALA A 95 -8.63 32.12 7.69
C ALA A 95 -9.69 33.21 7.91
N PRO A 96 -10.64 33.04 8.85
CA PRO A 96 -11.51 34.14 9.21
C PRO A 96 -10.70 35.15 10.02
N VAL A 97 -10.56 36.35 9.47
CA VAL A 97 -10.28 37.56 10.25
C VAL A 97 -11.45 37.78 11.19
N THR A 98 -11.28 37.40 12.47
CA THR A 98 -12.19 37.84 13.53
C THR A 98 -11.47 38.92 14.31
N GLY A 99 -11.82 40.16 14.00
CA GLY A 99 -11.50 41.30 14.83
C GLY A 99 -12.16 41.14 16.21
N ALA A 100 -11.37 41.39 17.25
CA ALA A 100 -11.85 41.65 18.60
C ALA A 100 -10.82 42.51 19.35
N ALA A 101 -10.90 43.83 19.16
CA ALA A 101 -10.67 44.76 20.26
C ALA A 101 -12.01 44.89 20.99
N PRO A 102 -12.08 44.97 22.34
CA PRO A 102 -11.61 46.18 23.03
C PRO A 102 -11.01 45.98 24.45
N GLY A 103 -10.18 46.93 24.86
CA GLY A 103 -10.33 47.63 26.16
C GLY A 103 -9.96 46.95 27.49
N SER A 104 -9.09 47.67 28.21
CA SER A 104 -9.15 47.90 29.67
C SER A 104 -8.59 46.82 30.62
N GLN A 105 -7.35 47.02 31.08
CA GLN A 105 -7.07 47.50 32.45
C GLN A 105 -5.62 47.97 32.58
#